data_AF-A0A943PZ78-F1
#
_entry.id   AF-A0A943PZ78-F1
#
_cell.length_a   1.000
_cell.length_b   1.000
_cell.length_c   1.000
_cell.angle_alpha   90.00
_cell.angle_beta   90.00
_cell.angle_gamma   90.00
#
_symmetry.space_group_name_H-M   'P 1'
#
loop_
_entity.id
_entity.type
_entity.pdbx_description
1 polymer ?
#
loop_
_entity_poly.entity_id
_entity_poly.type
_entity_poly.pdbx_seq_one_letter_code
_entity_poly.pdbx_strand_id
1 'polypeptide(L)'
;MSNSLIPYSFTPGTKAKAQEVNANFIALATQIEENKEYVTEKIQETIESVNSDKADKKLLNTSLITNCIVEAPNGVIEYSGNSITIKSGLKVLIPDGRNSDGSVKSKEYTVADDFSITTVKNNTVNCVYVTTGTHGTAEMYQYSVSKPTCSKGLWYNPAENKTYIYNTSSSQWIETPAVIVATYENTDETVSNVNTVNPYSLLKENDVEQICSWRNPDYANMVGKTMNIEYVATVDGYAFGYGETQQNQDQSIIVNSKKLTFGYHIKGHIGNAALMVPVAKGDVYNITGYHIYSCYFIPCKGGV
;
A
#
# COMPACT_ATOMS: atom_id res chain seq x y z
N MET A 1 48.42 27.83 47.67
CA MET A 1 49.35 26.97 48.44
C MET A 1 50.11 26.12 47.43
N SER A 2 51.44 26.23 47.35
CA SER A 2 52.24 25.48 46.38
C SER A 2 52.41 24.04 46.87
N ASN A 3 51.69 23.09 46.28
CA ASN A 3 51.98 21.67 46.45
C ASN A 3 53.29 21.37 45.70
N SER A 4 54.41 21.44 46.41
CA SER A 4 55.68 20.96 45.86
C SER A 4 55.57 19.45 45.66
N LEU A 5 55.71 18.98 44.42
CA LEU A 5 55.70 17.56 44.04
C LEU A 5 56.83 16.73 44.69
N ILE A 6 57.80 17.40 45.32
CA ILE A 6 58.93 16.76 45.98
C ILE A 6 59.09 17.28 47.43
N PRO A 7 59.39 16.39 48.40
CA PRO A 7 59.46 16.72 49.82
C PRO A 7 60.67 17.57 50.22
N TYR A 8 61.77 17.54 49.45
CA TYR A 8 62.98 18.33 49.74
C TYR A 8 63.35 19.24 48.58
N SER A 9 63.77 20.47 48.89
CA SER A 9 64.35 21.42 47.93
C SER A 9 65.86 21.55 48.17
N PHE A 10 66.64 21.72 47.11
CA PHE A 10 68.10 21.82 47.19
C PHE A 10 68.57 23.23 46.81
N THR A 11 69.52 23.76 47.59
CA THR A 11 70.17 25.04 47.26
C THR A 11 71.34 24.77 46.30
N PRO A 12 71.37 25.39 45.10
CA PRO A 12 72.46 25.19 44.15
C PRO A 12 73.84 25.44 44.78
N GLY A 13 74.81 24.58 44.48
CA GLY A 13 76.17 24.69 45.00
C GLY A 13 76.40 24.09 46.39
N THR A 14 75.38 23.52 47.04
CA THR A 14 75.50 22.81 48.32
C THR A 14 75.43 21.30 48.15
N LYS A 15 76.10 20.54 49.03
CA LYS A 15 76.02 19.06 49.04
C LYS A 15 74.66 18.62 49.61
N ALA A 16 73.88 17.89 48.83
CA ALA A 16 72.64 17.25 49.28
C ALA A 16 72.92 15.91 49.98
N LYS A 17 72.10 15.53 50.98
CA LYS A 17 72.21 14.18 51.57
C LYS A 17 71.57 13.16 50.63
N ALA A 18 72.21 12.02 50.45
CA ALA A 18 71.69 10.93 49.61
C ALA A 18 70.28 10.48 50.04
N GLN A 19 69.98 10.51 51.35
CA GLN A 19 68.66 10.18 51.88
C GLN A 19 67.56 11.14 51.40
N GLU A 20 67.85 12.44 51.33
CA GLU A 20 66.91 13.48 50.89
C GLU A 20 66.65 13.38 49.38
N VAL A 21 67.70 13.07 48.61
CA VAL A 21 67.60 12.82 47.16
C VAL A 21 66.78 11.56 46.87
N ASN A 22 67.03 10.46 47.59
CA ASN A 22 66.27 9.22 47.46
C ASN A 22 64.79 9.41 47.82
N ALA A 23 64.49 10.19 48.85
CA ALA A 23 63.12 10.49 49.24
C ALA A 23 62.37 11.28 48.15
N ASN A 24 63.03 12.21 47.47
CA ASN A 24 62.45 12.90 46.31
C ASN A 24 62.16 11.95 45.14
N PHE A 25 63.06 11.00 44.85
CA PHE A 25 62.84 10.01 43.80
C PHE A 25 61.66 9.09 44.10
N ILE A 26 61.52 8.64 45.35
CA ILE A 26 60.39 7.81 45.78
C ILE A 26 59.09 8.59 45.66
N ALA A 27 59.04 9.84 46.16
CA ALA A 27 57.84 10.68 46.07
C ALA A 27 57.40 10.90 44.62
N LEU A 28 58.35 11.16 43.71
CA LEU A 28 58.05 11.32 42.29
C LEU A 28 57.53 10.02 41.66
N ALA A 29 58.14 8.87 41.99
CA ALA A 29 57.71 7.57 41.48
C ALA A 29 56.27 7.22 41.93
N THR A 30 55.95 7.46 43.21
CA THR A 30 54.60 7.27 43.75
C THR A 30 53.58 8.15 43.01
N GLN A 31 53.88 9.43 42.81
CA GLN A 31 52.97 10.35 42.12
C GLN A 31 52.74 9.97 40.65
N ILE A 32 53.77 9.44 39.98
CA ILE A 32 53.63 8.95 38.60
C ILE A 32 52.66 7.76 38.54
N GLU A 33 52.75 6.83 39.49
CA GLU A 33 51.85 5.67 39.50
C GLU A 33 50.40 6.09 39.83
N GLU A 34 50.21 6.96 40.82
CA GLU A 34 48.87 7.51 41.15
C GLU A 34 48.24 8.24 39.95
N ASN A 35 49.02 9.05 39.23
CA ASN A 35 48.54 9.73 38.03
C ASN A 35 48.17 8.76 36.91
N LYS A 36 48.92 7.67 36.77
CA LYS A 36 48.65 6.63 35.76
C LYS A 36 47.36 5.88 36.09
N GLU A 37 47.13 5.53 37.36
CA GLU A 37 45.88 4.91 37.80
C GLU A 37 44.68 5.85 37.56
N TYR A 38 44.79 7.12 37.97
CA TYR A 38 43.75 8.12 37.74
C TYR A 38 43.41 8.31 36.25
N VAL A 39 44.43 8.42 35.39
CA VAL A 39 44.23 8.56 33.95
C VAL A 39 43.56 7.32 33.36
N THR A 40 43.95 6.13 33.81
CA THR A 40 43.35 4.86 33.35
C THR A 40 41.87 4.78 33.74
N GLU A 41 41.54 5.14 34.98
CA GLU A 41 40.16 5.20 35.46
C GLU A 41 39.32 6.18 34.64
N LYS A 42 39.83 7.40 34.40
CA LYS A 42 39.12 8.41 33.58
C LYS A 42 38.93 8.02 32.12
N ILE A 43 39.90 7.33 31.53
CA ILE A 43 39.74 6.77 30.18
C ILE A 43 38.63 5.72 30.17
N GLN A 44 38.60 4.83 31.17
CA GLN A 44 37.59 3.77 31.25
C GLN A 44 36.18 4.32 31.45
N GLU A 45 36.00 5.26 32.39
CA GLU A 45 34.73 5.99 32.58
C GLU A 45 34.25 6.64 31.28
N THR A 46 35.18 7.27 30.53
CA THR A 46 34.86 7.93 29.26
C THR A 46 34.42 6.92 28.20
N ILE A 47 35.14 5.81 28.05
CA ILE A 47 34.79 4.73 27.10
C ILE A 47 33.41 4.14 27.42
N GLU A 48 33.11 3.90 28.70
CA GLU A 48 31.82 3.39 29.14
C GLU A 48 30.67 4.38 28.87
N SER A 49 30.91 5.68 29.10
CA SER A 49 29.94 6.73 28.78
C SER A 49 29.69 6.88 27.27
N VAL A 50 30.72 6.74 26.45
CA VAL A 50 30.61 6.84 24.98
C VAL A 50 29.91 5.61 24.40
N ASN A 51 30.18 4.41 24.93
CA ASN A 51 29.57 3.16 24.45
C ASN A 51 28.11 2.99 24.88
N SER A 52 27.67 3.61 25.98
CA SER A 52 26.32 3.41 26.49
C SER A 52 25.29 4.44 26.01
N ASP A 53 25.70 5.69 25.73
CA ASP A 53 24.72 6.78 25.63
C ASP A 53 24.42 7.37 24.24
N LYS A 54 25.19 7.16 23.16
CA LYS A 54 24.84 7.77 21.85
C LYS A 54 25.22 6.98 20.60
N ALA A 55 24.25 6.22 20.10
CA ALA A 55 23.91 6.23 18.67
C ALA A 55 22.40 6.01 18.44
N ASP A 56 21.75 5.05 19.11
CA ASP A 56 20.45 4.56 18.59
C ASP A 56 19.18 4.90 19.38
N LYS A 57 19.23 5.21 20.69
CA LYS A 57 18.00 5.08 21.51
C LYS A 57 17.20 6.36 21.81
N LYS A 58 17.64 7.56 21.41
CA LYS A 58 16.99 8.82 21.83
C LYS A 58 16.91 9.95 20.79
N LEU A 59 17.12 9.67 19.51
CA LEU A 59 16.92 10.67 18.43
C LEU A 59 15.53 11.33 18.51
N LEU A 60 14.50 10.55 18.87
CA LEU A 60 13.11 11.00 19.06
C LEU A 60 12.89 12.04 20.16
N ASN A 61 13.81 12.18 21.12
CA ASN A 61 13.61 13.02 22.32
C ASN A 61 14.53 14.25 22.37
N THR A 62 15.09 14.68 21.24
CA THR A 62 15.91 15.89 21.19
C THR A 62 15.27 16.95 20.29
N SER A 63 15.26 18.20 20.75
CA SER A 63 14.79 19.37 19.98
C SER A 63 15.75 19.78 18.86
N LEU A 64 16.83 19.03 18.66
CA LEU A 64 17.90 19.31 17.70
C LEU A 64 17.64 18.71 16.31
N ILE A 65 16.57 17.93 16.16
CA ILE A 65 16.20 17.29 14.89
C ILE A 65 14.91 17.91 14.38
N THR A 66 15.04 18.97 13.60
CA THR A 66 13.94 19.49 12.79
C THR A 66 14.11 18.97 11.37
N ASN A 67 13.10 18.27 10.84
CA ASN A 67 13.04 17.72 9.46
C ASN A 67 13.86 16.44 9.17
N CYS A 68 13.95 15.49 10.10
CA CYS A 68 14.39 14.13 9.76
C CYS A 68 13.19 13.17 9.72
N ILE A 69 13.18 12.31 8.71
CA ILE A 69 12.32 11.14 8.66
C ILE A 69 12.90 10.14 9.66
N VAL A 70 12.35 10.13 10.87
CA VAL A 70 12.79 9.25 11.98
C VAL A 70 12.18 7.85 11.90
N GLU A 71 11.12 7.70 11.11
CA GLU A 71 10.51 6.43 10.73
C GLU A 71 10.06 6.56 9.27
N ALA A 72 10.35 5.54 8.44
CA ALA A 72 9.91 5.56 7.06
C ALA A 72 8.38 5.70 7.01
N PRO A 73 7.82 6.57 6.14
CA PRO A 73 6.37 6.71 6.01
C PRO A 73 5.81 5.40 5.46
N ASN A 74 5.32 4.55 6.38
CA ASN A 74 5.03 3.11 6.18
C ASN A 74 6.28 2.28 5.87
N GLY A 75 6.52 1.20 6.65
CA GLY A 75 7.65 0.30 6.44
C GLY A 75 7.88 -0.06 4.97
N VAL A 76 9.12 0.04 4.52
CA VAL A 76 9.50 -0.18 3.12
C VAL A 76 9.82 -1.64 2.85
N ILE A 77 9.87 -2.01 1.58
CA ILE A 77 10.50 -3.25 1.15
C ILE A 77 11.87 -2.91 0.59
N GLU A 78 12.88 -3.62 1.06
CA GLU A 78 14.26 -3.53 0.56
C GLU A 78 14.64 -4.85 -0.10
N TYR A 79 15.60 -4.82 -1.02
CA TYR A 79 16.14 -6.05 -1.60
C TYR A 79 17.64 -5.93 -1.82
N SER A 80 18.34 -7.06 -1.70
CA SER A 80 19.78 -7.16 -1.94
C SER A 80 20.13 -8.59 -2.32
N GLY A 81 20.87 -8.78 -3.42
CA GLY A 81 21.18 -10.10 -3.96
C GLY A 81 19.91 -10.90 -4.23
N ASN A 82 19.77 -12.07 -3.62
CA ASN A 82 18.59 -12.94 -3.71
C ASN A 82 17.59 -12.75 -2.56
N SER A 83 17.72 -11.71 -1.74
CA SER A 83 16.88 -11.49 -0.56
C SER A 83 15.99 -10.27 -0.73
N ILE A 84 14.74 -10.39 -0.25
CA ILE A 84 13.81 -9.29 -0.06
C ILE A 84 13.52 -9.17 1.43
N THR A 85 13.61 -7.96 1.98
CA THR A 85 13.30 -7.66 3.38
C THR A 85 12.04 -6.80 3.47
N ILE A 86 11.02 -7.30 4.16
CA ILE A 86 9.84 -6.53 4.55
C ILE A 86 10.16 -5.86 5.88
N LYS A 87 10.18 -4.53 5.92
CA LYS A 87 10.52 -3.81 7.16
C LYS A 87 9.39 -3.81 8.17
N SER A 88 9.79 -3.86 9.43
CA SER A 88 8.95 -3.50 10.58
C SER A 88 8.27 -2.14 10.37
N GLY A 89 7.06 -2.00 10.91
CA GLY A 89 6.23 -0.81 10.76
C GLY A 89 5.43 -0.75 9.45
N LEU A 90 5.58 -1.70 8.51
CA LEU A 90 4.70 -1.79 7.35
C LEU A 90 3.27 -2.10 7.81
N LYS A 91 2.33 -1.18 7.53
CA LYS A 91 0.90 -1.38 7.79
C LYS A 91 0.20 -1.89 6.55
N VAL A 92 -0.64 -2.91 6.73
CA VAL A 92 -1.37 -3.56 5.65
C VAL A 92 -2.85 -3.74 5.98
N LEU A 93 -3.70 -3.76 4.96
CA LEU A 93 -5.10 -4.18 5.04
C LEU A 93 -5.24 -5.54 4.36
N ILE A 94 -5.40 -6.59 5.15
CA ILE A 94 -5.53 -7.96 4.67
C ILE A 94 -7.01 -8.25 4.38
N PRO A 95 -7.39 -8.76 3.19
CA PRO A 95 -8.76 -9.14 2.88
C PRO A 95 -9.36 -10.14 3.88
N ASP A 96 -10.56 -9.86 4.37
CA ASP A 96 -11.28 -10.69 5.37
C ASP A 96 -12.78 -10.82 5.06
N GLY A 97 -13.12 -10.88 3.78
CA GLY A 97 -14.49 -11.04 3.32
C GLY A 97 -15.26 -9.73 3.18
N ARG A 98 -16.60 -9.84 3.22
CA ARG A 98 -17.53 -8.71 3.19
C ARG A 98 -18.49 -8.76 4.37
N ASN A 99 -18.97 -7.60 4.79
CA ASN A 99 -20.05 -7.48 5.75
C ASN A 99 -21.38 -7.86 5.08
N SER A 100 -22.43 -8.04 5.90
CA SER A 100 -23.77 -8.38 5.42
C SER A 100 -24.40 -7.33 4.51
N ASP A 101 -23.96 -6.08 4.62
CA ASP A 101 -24.38 -4.95 3.77
C ASP A 101 -23.58 -4.87 2.45
N GLY A 102 -22.67 -5.82 2.20
CA GLY A 102 -21.82 -5.88 1.02
C GLY A 102 -20.55 -5.03 1.09
N SER A 103 -20.33 -4.26 2.16
CA SER A 103 -19.10 -3.49 2.35
C SER A 103 -17.88 -4.40 2.57
N VAL A 104 -16.70 -3.90 2.19
CA VAL A 104 -15.42 -4.62 2.30
C VAL A 104 -15.03 -4.75 3.77
N LYS A 105 -14.62 -5.95 4.18
CA LYS A 105 -14.10 -6.23 5.53
C LYS A 105 -12.61 -6.57 5.45
N SER A 106 -11.77 -5.83 6.15
CA SER A 106 -10.32 -6.02 6.14
C SER A 106 -9.76 -6.15 7.55
N LYS A 107 -8.66 -6.89 7.67
CA LYS A 107 -7.84 -6.99 8.89
C LYS A 107 -6.68 -6.03 8.80
N GLU A 108 -6.60 -5.10 9.73
CA GLU A 108 -5.41 -4.27 9.90
C GLU A 108 -4.30 -5.11 10.54
N TYR A 109 -3.11 -5.02 9.96
CA TYR A 109 -1.92 -5.64 10.52
C TYR A 109 -0.71 -4.73 10.34
N THR A 110 0.12 -4.64 11.38
CA THR A 110 1.41 -3.95 11.34
C THR A 110 2.50 -4.99 11.52
N VAL A 111 3.45 -5.03 10.58
CA VAL A 111 4.63 -5.89 10.67
C VAL A 111 5.45 -5.47 11.89
N ALA A 112 5.61 -6.37 12.85
CA ALA A 112 6.29 -6.07 14.12
C ALA A 112 7.81 -6.03 13.97
N ASP A 113 8.37 -6.98 13.20
CA ASP A 113 9.80 -7.19 13.03
C ASP A 113 10.14 -7.31 11.54
N ASP A 114 11.39 -6.99 11.18
CA ASP A 114 11.87 -7.17 9.81
C ASP A 114 11.80 -8.66 9.41
N PHE A 115 11.26 -8.93 8.24
CA PHE A 115 11.19 -10.27 7.66
C PHE A 115 12.07 -10.36 6.41
N SER A 116 13.10 -11.21 6.46
CA SER A 116 13.95 -11.50 5.30
C SER A 116 13.48 -12.76 4.59
N ILE A 117 13.31 -12.65 3.27
CA ILE A 117 12.81 -13.69 2.39
C ILE A 117 13.89 -14.02 1.38
N THR A 118 14.35 -15.28 1.37
CA THR A 118 15.14 -15.81 0.26
C THR A 118 14.22 -16.05 -0.93
N THR A 119 14.50 -15.37 -2.04
CA THR A 119 13.68 -15.46 -3.25
C THR A 119 13.96 -16.72 -4.04
N VAL A 120 12.97 -17.16 -4.81
CA VAL A 120 13.05 -18.38 -5.63
C VAL A 120 13.36 -18.00 -7.07
N LYS A 121 14.38 -18.64 -7.66
CA LYS A 121 14.71 -18.48 -9.07
C LYS A 121 13.66 -19.17 -9.95
N ASN A 122 12.98 -18.39 -10.80
CA ASN A 122 12.08 -18.90 -11.82
C ASN A 122 11.85 -17.86 -12.93
N ASN A 123 11.19 -18.27 -14.02
CA ASN A 123 10.96 -17.44 -15.20
C ASN A 123 9.61 -16.68 -15.15
N THR A 124 9.15 -16.30 -13.96
CA THR A 124 7.88 -15.57 -13.78
C THR A 124 8.07 -14.33 -12.92
N VAL A 125 7.09 -13.43 -13.00
CA VAL A 125 6.95 -12.34 -12.03
C VAL A 125 6.31 -12.90 -10.77
N ASN A 126 7.10 -12.98 -9.71
CA ASN A 126 6.69 -13.47 -8.40
C ASN A 126 6.08 -12.36 -7.56
N CYS A 127 5.43 -12.73 -6.47
CA CYS A 127 4.94 -11.79 -5.47
C CYS A 127 5.45 -12.10 -4.08
N VAL A 128 5.56 -11.05 -3.27
CA VAL A 128 5.76 -11.09 -1.82
C VAL A 128 4.43 -10.74 -1.16
N TYR A 129 4.01 -11.55 -0.19
CA TYR A 129 2.79 -11.32 0.56
C TYR A 129 3.03 -11.31 2.06
N VAL A 130 2.14 -10.60 2.76
CA VAL A 130 2.06 -10.55 4.22
C VAL A 130 0.72 -11.11 4.66
N THR A 131 0.73 -11.85 5.76
CA THR A 131 -0.44 -12.33 6.48
C THR A 131 -0.38 -11.81 7.92
N THR A 132 -1.35 -12.16 8.76
CA THR A 132 -1.27 -11.88 10.19
C THR A 132 -0.19 -12.73 10.86
N GLY A 133 0.98 -12.15 11.09
CA GLY A 133 2.09 -12.80 11.82
C GLY A 133 3.02 -13.67 10.98
N THR A 134 2.77 -13.84 9.67
CA THR A 134 3.69 -14.52 8.76
C THR A 134 3.73 -13.85 7.39
N HIS A 135 4.64 -14.29 6.53
CA HIS A 135 4.94 -13.72 5.22
C HIS A 135 5.37 -14.85 4.28
N GLY A 136 5.46 -14.56 2.99
CA GLY A 136 6.01 -15.51 2.04
C GLY A 136 6.05 -14.99 0.61
N THR A 137 6.36 -15.91 -0.30
CA THR A 137 6.36 -15.65 -1.74
C THR A 137 5.43 -16.61 -2.46
N ALA A 138 4.84 -16.16 -3.57
CA ALA A 138 4.11 -17.03 -4.47
C ALA A 138 4.45 -16.71 -5.94
N GLU A 139 4.40 -17.75 -6.77
CA GLU A 139 4.66 -17.65 -8.20
C GLU A 139 3.43 -17.05 -8.90
N MET A 140 3.51 -15.78 -9.30
CA MET A 140 2.42 -14.95 -9.85
C MET A 140 1.37 -14.48 -8.82
N TYR A 141 0.81 -13.31 -9.13
CA TYR A 141 -0.36 -12.73 -8.48
C TYR A 141 -1.50 -12.59 -9.49
N GLN A 142 -2.71 -12.96 -9.09
CA GLN A 142 -3.91 -12.87 -9.92
C GLN A 142 -5.00 -12.07 -9.23
N TYR A 143 -5.59 -11.15 -9.98
CA TYR A 143 -6.77 -10.38 -9.58
C TYR A 143 -7.94 -10.79 -10.48
N SER A 144 -8.91 -11.50 -9.94
CA SER A 144 -10.04 -12.02 -10.73
C SER A 144 -11.22 -12.40 -9.84
N VAL A 145 -12.45 -12.15 -10.30
CA VAL A 145 -13.68 -12.62 -9.62
C VAL A 145 -13.86 -14.13 -9.73
N SER A 146 -13.31 -14.73 -10.78
CA SER A 146 -13.41 -16.16 -11.07
C SER A 146 -12.13 -16.88 -10.67
N LYS A 147 -12.29 -18.13 -10.19
CA LYS A 147 -11.19 -19.03 -9.87
C LYS A 147 -10.20 -19.14 -11.04
N PRO A 148 -8.89 -18.90 -10.82
CA PRO A 148 -7.88 -19.05 -11.85
C PRO A 148 -7.77 -20.48 -12.36
N THR A 149 -7.48 -20.62 -13.66
CA THR A 149 -7.24 -21.92 -14.29
C THR A 149 -5.82 -22.43 -14.09
N CYS A 150 -4.89 -21.55 -13.72
CA CYS A 150 -3.53 -21.94 -13.41
C CYS A 150 -3.42 -22.60 -12.02
N SER A 151 -2.43 -23.48 -11.90
CA SER A 151 -2.17 -24.30 -10.72
C SER A 151 -0.97 -23.79 -9.93
N LYS A 152 -0.91 -22.48 -9.66
CA LYS A 152 0.16 -21.82 -8.89
C LYS A 152 -0.18 -20.37 -8.58
N GLY A 153 0.44 -19.87 -7.51
CA GLY A 153 0.45 -18.45 -7.16
C GLY A 153 -0.49 -18.04 -6.06
N LEU A 154 -0.72 -16.73 -5.99
CA LEU A 154 -1.65 -16.08 -5.08
C LEU A 154 -2.77 -15.43 -5.89
N TRP A 155 -4.01 -15.63 -5.45
CA TRP A 155 -5.21 -15.13 -6.11
C TRP A 155 -6.01 -14.29 -5.14
N TYR A 156 -6.32 -13.06 -5.52
CA TYR A 156 -7.30 -12.23 -4.83
C TYR A 156 -8.63 -12.22 -5.61
N ASN A 157 -9.70 -12.59 -4.92
CA ASN A 157 -11.07 -12.50 -5.40
C ASN A 157 -11.73 -11.21 -4.89
N PRO A 158 -11.93 -10.18 -5.74
CA PRO A 158 -12.53 -8.93 -5.31
C PRO A 158 -14.04 -9.03 -5.04
N ALA A 159 -14.74 -10.01 -5.60
CA ALA A 159 -16.16 -10.21 -5.32
C ALA A 159 -16.37 -10.66 -3.87
N GLU A 160 -15.52 -11.57 -3.39
CA GLU A 160 -15.58 -12.09 -2.02
C GLU A 160 -14.74 -11.26 -1.04
N ASN A 161 -13.81 -10.45 -1.54
CA ASN A 161 -12.73 -9.83 -0.78
C ASN A 161 -11.94 -10.87 0.04
N LYS A 162 -11.47 -11.90 -0.65
CA LYS A 162 -10.69 -13.00 -0.07
C LYS A 162 -9.46 -13.28 -0.92
N THR A 163 -8.43 -13.79 -0.26
CA THR A 163 -7.19 -14.22 -0.89
C THR A 163 -7.01 -15.72 -0.75
N TYR A 164 -6.46 -16.34 -1.78
CA TYR A 164 -6.18 -17.77 -1.84
C TYR A 164 -4.76 -18.01 -2.31
N ILE A 165 -4.11 -19.05 -1.78
CA ILE A 165 -2.80 -19.51 -2.25
C ILE A 165 -2.97 -20.93 -2.79
N TYR A 166 -2.38 -21.20 -3.96
CA TYR A 166 -2.43 -22.52 -4.54
C TYR A 166 -1.54 -23.49 -3.74
N ASN A 167 -2.14 -24.56 -3.23
CA ASN A 167 -1.43 -25.65 -2.55
C ASN A 167 -1.17 -26.77 -3.56
N THR A 168 0.10 -27.00 -3.89
CA THR A 168 0.52 -28.01 -4.87
C THR A 168 0.29 -29.43 -4.39
N SER A 169 0.37 -29.69 -3.08
CA SER A 169 0.14 -31.02 -2.51
C SER A 169 -1.31 -31.45 -2.58
N SER A 170 -2.26 -30.54 -2.33
CA SER A 170 -3.70 -30.84 -2.42
C SER A 170 -4.31 -30.51 -3.78
N SER A 171 -3.58 -29.82 -4.66
CA SER A 171 -4.09 -29.27 -5.92
C SER A 171 -5.34 -28.39 -5.74
N GLN A 172 -5.39 -27.66 -4.62
CA GLN A 172 -6.50 -26.77 -4.28
C GLN A 172 -6.00 -25.34 -4.04
N TRP A 173 -6.89 -24.38 -4.30
CA TRP A 173 -6.75 -23.02 -3.81
C TRP A 173 -7.23 -22.97 -2.37
N ILE A 174 -6.33 -22.67 -1.44
CA ILE A 174 -6.62 -22.60 -0.01
C ILE A 174 -6.82 -21.14 0.37
N GLU A 175 -7.94 -20.83 1.04
CA GLU A 175 -8.19 -19.49 1.57
C GLU A 175 -7.10 -19.15 2.59
N THR A 176 -6.36 -18.08 2.31
CA THR A 176 -5.27 -17.59 3.15
C THR A 176 -5.39 -16.08 3.23
N PRO A 177 -5.73 -15.50 4.41
CA PRO A 177 -5.74 -14.06 4.60
C PRO A 177 -4.34 -13.48 4.38
N ALA A 178 -4.13 -12.96 3.17
CA ALA A 178 -2.87 -12.44 2.70
C ALA A 178 -3.09 -11.24 1.79
N VAL A 179 -2.13 -10.31 1.79
CA VAL A 179 -2.08 -9.17 0.87
C VAL A 179 -0.70 -9.08 0.26
N ILE A 180 -0.66 -8.79 -1.04
CA ILE A 180 0.56 -8.55 -1.78
C ILE A 180 1.16 -7.21 -1.37
N VAL A 181 2.48 -7.18 -1.20
CA VAL A 181 3.24 -5.97 -0.83
C VAL A 181 4.32 -5.62 -1.86
N ALA A 182 4.75 -6.58 -2.68
CA ALA A 182 5.60 -6.32 -3.84
C ALA A 182 5.49 -7.43 -4.89
N THR A 183 5.87 -7.12 -6.13
CA THR A 183 6.23 -8.10 -7.17
C THR A 183 7.73 -8.05 -7.45
N TYR A 184 8.32 -9.16 -7.90
CA TYR A 184 9.74 -9.24 -8.23
C TYR A 184 10.02 -10.29 -9.32
N GLU A 185 11.16 -10.17 -9.97
CA GLU A 185 11.74 -11.21 -10.83
C GLU A 185 13.03 -11.73 -10.21
N ASN A 186 13.32 -13.02 -10.40
CA ASN A 186 14.61 -13.61 -10.04
C ASN A 186 14.96 -14.69 -11.08
N THR A 187 15.70 -14.29 -12.12
CA THR A 187 16.10 -15.19 -13.22
C THR A 187 17.55 -15.66 -13.10
N ASP A 188 18.39 -14.98 -12.30
CA ASP A 188 19.82 -15.28 -12.19
C ASP A 188 20.34 -15.19 -10.75
N GLU A 189 19.57 -15.73 -9.80
CA GLU A 189 19.91 -15.71 -8.37
C GLU A 189 20.07 -14.29 -7.81
N THR A 190 19.50 -13.31 -8.51
CA THR A 190 19.49 -11.90 -8.13
C THR A 190 18.08 -11.37 -8.36
N VAL A 191 17.57 -10.64 -7.37
CA VAL A 191 16.29 -9.98 -7.41
C VAL A 191 16.38 -8.76 -8.34
N SER A 192 15.42 -8.66 -9.25
CA SER A 192 15.26 -7.53 -10.17
C SER A 192 13.78 -7.13 -10.27
N ASN A 193 13.52 -5.98 -10.90
CA ASN A 193 12.17 -5.50 -11.23
C ASN A 193 11.21 -5.49 -10.02
N VAL A 194 11.72 -5.11 -8.84
CA VAL A 194 10.92 -5.01 -7.63
C VAL A 194 9.97 -3.83 -7.75
N ASN A 195 8.67 -4.12 -7.74
CA ASN A 195 7.63 -3.09 -7.73
C ASN A 195 6.85 -3.24 -6.43
N THR A 196 6.94 -2.25 -5.55
CA THR A 196 6.16 -2.21 -4.31
C THR A 196 4.69 -1.96 -4.63
N VAL A 197 3.82 -2.81 -4.10
CA VAL A 197 2.37 -2.62 -4.18
C VAL A 197 1.96 -1.90 -2.91
N ASN A 198 1.25 -0.78 -3.02
CA ASN A 198 0.69 -0.11 -1.84
C ASN A 198 -0.51 -0.92 -1.33
N PRO A 199 -0.38 -1.64 -0.19
CA PRO A 199 -1.47 -2.48 0.32
C PRO A 199 -2.58 -1.63 0.95
N TYR A 200 -2.28 -0.36 1.26
CA TYR A 200 -3.22 0.69 1.63
C TYR A 200 -3.68 1.44 0.38
N SER A 201 -4.79 0.99 -0.22
CA SER A 201 -5.54 1.81 -1.18
C SER A 201 -6.69 2.48 -0.43
N LEU A 202 -6.35 3.49 0.38
CA LEU A 202 -7.34 4.50 0.76
C LEU A 202 -7.68 5.29 -0.50
N LEU A 203 -8.95 5.67 -0.65
CA LEU A 203 -9.34 6.61 -1.70
C LEU A 203 -8.53 7.89 -1.53
N LYS A 204 -7.71 8.20 -2.52
CA LYS A 204 -6.93 9.42 -2.62
C LYS A 204 -7.73 10.43 -3.43
N GLU A 205 -7.36 11.70 -3.30
CA GLU A 205 -7.93 12.77 -4.12
C GLU A 205 -7.78 12.47 -5.62
N ASN A 206 -6.69 11.83 -6.03
CA ASN A 206 -6.48 11.43 -7.42
C ASN A 206 -7.40 10.29 -7.90
N ASP A 207 -8.03 9.54 -6.99
CA ASP A 207 -8.98 8.49 -7.36
C ASP A 207 -10.36 9.07 -7.72
N VAL A 208 -10.61 10.34 -7.40
CA VAL A 208 -11.89 11.03 -7.65
C VAL A 208 -12.27 10.97 -9.13
N GLU A 209 -11.33 11.19 -10.05
CA GLU A 209 -11.62 11.13 -11.49
C GLU A 209 -12.12 9.73 -11.89
N GLN A 210 -11.46 8.68 -11.40
CA GLN A 210 -11.86 7.30 -11.69
C GLN A 210 -13.22 6.97 -11.07
N ILE A 211 -13.46 7.35 -9.81
CA ILE A 211 -14.72 7.13 -9.11
C ILE A 211 -15.87 7.86 -9.79
N CYS A 212 -15.67 9.13 -10.15
CA CYS A 212 -16.65 9.92 -10.89
C CYS A 212 -16.93 9.30 -12.27
N SER A 213 -15.92 8.68 -12.89
CA SER A 213 -16.09 8.03 -14.19
C SER A 213 -16.93 6.74 -14.16
N TRP A 214 -17.10 6.09 -13.01
CA TRP A 214 -17.85 4.83 -12.88
C TRP A 214 -19.32 4.94 -13.29
N ARG A 215 -19.89 6.14 -13.30
CA ARG A 215 -21.27 6.44 -13.72
C ARG A 215 -21.39 6.95 -15.15
N ASN A 216 -20.26 7.07 -15.88
CA ASN A 216 -20.28 7.44 -17.28
C ASN A 216 -20.81 6.28 -18.16
N PRO A 217 -21.49 6.59 -19.28
CA PRO A 217 -21.91 5.57 -20.24
C PRO A 217 -20.72 4.78 -20.79
N ASP A 218 -20.88 3.46 -20.87
CA ASP A 218 -19.96 2.55 -21.52
C ASP A 218 -20.45 2.21 -22.93
N TYR A 219 -20.09 3.07 -23.88
CA TYR A 219 -20.49 2.92 -25.28
C TYR A 219 -19.95 1.65 -25.94
N ALA A 220 -18.87 1.05 -25.43
CA ALA A 220 -18.31 -0.19 -25.97
C ALA A 220 -19.21 -1.40 -25.71
N ASN A 221 -20.03 -1.35 -24.66
CA ASN A 221 -20.92 -2.42 -24.23
C ASN A 221 -22.41 -2.07 -24.41
N MET A 222 -22.74 -1.11 -25.29
CA MET A 222 -24.13 -0.78 -25.58
C MET A 222 -24.87 -1.96 -26.24
N VAL A 223 -26.13 -2.16 -25.88
CA VAL A 223 -26.96 -3.26 -26.39
C VAL A 223 -28.17 -2.70 -27.12
N GLY A 224 -28.36 -3.12 -28.37
CA GLY A 224 -29.57 -2.81 -29.16
C GLY A 224 -30.83 -3.36 -28.50
N LYS A 225 -31.90 -2.56 -28.54
CA LYS A 225 -33.22 -2.91 -28.00
C LYS A 225 -34.28 -2.77 -29.09
N THR A 226 -35.39 -3.45 -28.91
CA THR A 226 -36.54 -3.34 -29.80
C THR A 226 -37.56 -2.41 -29.16
N MET A 227 -38.12 -1.50 -29.95
CA MET A 227 -39.18 -0.60 -29.51
C MET A 227 -40.44 -1.37 -29.06
N ASN A 228 -41.21 -0.77 -28.16
CA ASN A 228 -42.45 -1.32 -27.60
C ASN A 228 -42.27 -2.67 -26.86
N ILE A 229 -41.05 -3.00 -26.45
CA ILE A 229 -40.74 -4.14 -25.59
C ILE A 229 -40.29 -3.62 -24.22
N GLU A 230 -40.81 -4.24 -23.18
CA GLU A 230 -40.41 -3.98 -21.80
C GLU A 230 -39.14 -4.78 -21.45
N TYR A 231 -38.20 -4.11 -20.80
CA TYR A 231 -36.94 -4.68 -20.35
C TYR A 231 -36.70 -4.37 -18.87
N VAL A 232 -35.98 -5.25 -18.19
CA VAL A 232 -35.43 -5.00 -16.86
C VAL A 232 -33.95 -4.65 -17.00
N ALA A 233 -33.52 -3.54 -16.41
CA ALA A 233 -32.11 -3.15 -16.37
C ALA A 233 -31.32 -4.14 -15.49
N THR A 234 -30.34 -4.84 -16.07
CA THR A 234 -29.53 -5.84 -15.34
C THR A 234 -28.39 -5.21 -14.54
N VAL A 235 -28.03 -3.97 -14.87
CA VAL A 235 -27.03 -3.12 -14.22
C VAL A 235 -27.48 -1.66 -14.32
N ASP A 236 -26.83 -0.76 -13.58
CA ASP A 236 -27.06 0.68 -13.72
C ASP A 236 -26.58 1.15 -15.10
N GLY A 237 -27.38 2.01 -15.74
CA GLY A 237 -27.13 2.42 -17.12
C GLY A 237 -28.07 3.50 -17.61
N TYR A 238 -28.21 3.58 -18.92
CA TYR A 238 -29.05 4.56 -19.60
C TYR A 238 -29.90 3.87 -20.67
N ALA A 239 -31.20 4.17 -20.68
CA ALA A 239 -32.08 3.89 -21.80
C ALA A 239 -31.98 5.05 -22.80
N PHE A 240 -31.64 4.74 -24.05
CA PHE A 240 -31.48 5.73 -25.11
C PHE A 240 -32.47 5.46 -26.25
N GLY A 241 -33.17 6.50 -26.67
CA GLY A 241 -34.05 6.51 -27.84
C GLY A 241 -33.68 7.64 -28.77
N TYR A 242 -33.59 7.36 -30.07
CA TYR A 242 -33.44 8.37 -31.12
C TYR A 242 -34.47 8.11 -32.21
N GLY A 243 -35.19 9.15 -32.59
CA GLY A 243 -36.25 9.05 -33.56
C GLY A 243 -36.65 10.38 -34.16
N GLU A 244 -37.55 10.31 -35.12
CA GLU A 244 -38.06 11.46 -35.87
C GLU A 244 -39.35 11.95 -35.22
N THR A 245 -39.35 13.19 -34.74
CA THR A 245 -40.50 13.90 -34.20
C THR A 245 -41.59 14.01 -35.27
N GLN A 246 -42.77 13.48 -34.95
CA GLN A 246 -43.91 13.41 -35.86
C GLN A 246 -45.10 14.20 -35.33
N GLN A 247 -45.98 14.63 -36.23
CA GLN A 247 -47.09 15.50 -35.87
C GLN A 247 -48.12 14.69 -35.10
N ASN A 248 -48.48 15.16 -33.90
CA ASN A 248 -49.42 14.48 -33.01
C ASN A 248 -49.04 13.02 -32.67
N GLN A 249 -47.76 12.67 -32.74
CA GLN A 249 -47.25 11.35 -32.38
C GLN A 249 -46.10 11.50 -31.39
N ASP A 250 -46.22 10.84 -30.24
CA ASP A 250 -45.20 10.85 -29.20
C ASP A 250 -44.17 9.74 -29.42
N GLN A 251 -42.90 10.07 -29.21
CA GLN A 251 -41.88 9.10 -28.82
C GLN A 251 -41.53 9.30 -27.36
N SER A 252 -41.34 8.22 -26.62
CA SER A 252 -41.11 8.28 -25.19
C SER A 252 -40.27 7.13 -24.66
N ILE A 253 -39.52 7.42 -23.61
CA ILE A 253 -38.90 6.41 -22.75
C ILE A 253 -39.76 6.33 -21.49
N ILE A 254 -40.20 5.13 -21.15
CA ILE A 254 -40.96 4.85 -19.94
C ILE A 254 -40.01 4.13 -18.98
N VAL A 255 -39.85 4.64 -17.76
CA VAL A 255 -39.08 3.98 -16.68
C VAL A 255 -39.99 3.87 -15.46
N ASN A 256 -40.20 2.66 -14.95
CA ASN A 256 -41.08 2.39 -13.80
C ASN A 256 -42.45 3.09 -13.92
N SER A 257 -43.09 2.96 -15.10
CA SER A 257 -44.37 3.61 -15.46
C SER A 257 -44.33 5.15 -15.55
N LYS A 258 -43.16 5.79 -15.50
CA LYS A 258 -42.99 7.24 -15.73
C LYS A 258 -42.59 7.49 -17.17
N LYS A 259 -43.45 8.18 -17.92
CA LYS A 259 -43.26 8.51 -19.34
C LYS A 259 -42.48 9.80 -19.50
N LEU A 260 -41.39 9.76 -20.27
CA LEU A 260 -40.57 10.90 -20.66
C LEU A 260 -40.61 11.04 -22.18
N THR A 261 -41.23 12.10 -22.68
CA THR A 261 -41.47 12.32 -24.11
C THR A 261 -40.35 13.17 -24.72
N PHE A 262 -39.88 12.79 -25.91
CA PHE A 262 -38.77 13.49 -26.58
C PHE A 262 -38.98 13.82 -28.05
N GLY A 263 -39.96 13.21 -28.71
CA GLY A 263 -40.35 13.55 -30.07
C GLY A 263 -41.85 13.77 -30.16
N TYR A 264 -42.32 14.97 -29.86
CA TYR A 264 -43.72 15.41 -30.03
C TYR A 264 -43.77 16.85 -30.54
N HIS A 265 -44.62 17.10 -31.55
CA HIS A 265 -44.96 18.46 -31.95
C HIS A 265 -46.40 18.55 -32.52
N ILE A 266 -47.00 19.74 -32.39
CA ILE A 266 -48.42 19.96 -32.71
C ILE A 266 -48.61 20.38 -34.18
N LYS A 267 -47.62 21.04 -34.81
CA LYS A 267 -47.68 21.49 -36.20
C LYS A 267 -46.30 21.57 -36.89
N GLY A 268 -46.22 21.00 -38.10
CA GLY A 268 -45.53 21.59 -39.26
C GLY A 268 -44.03 21.40 -39.44
N HIS A 269 -43.30 20.69 -38.57
CA HIS A 269 -41.86 20.47 -38.78
C HIS A 269 -41.41 19.10 -38.30
N ILE A 270 -40.95 18.27 -39.25
CA ILE A 270 -40.28 17.01 -38.98
C ILE A 270 -38.85 17.33 -38.52
N GLY A 271 -38.42 16.75 -37.41
CA GLY A 271 -37.08 16.93 -36.87
C GLY A 271 -36.68 15.74 -36.00
N ASN A 272 -35.39 15.50 -35.82
CA ASN A 272 -34.94 14.35 -35.05
C ASN A 272 -34.69 14.75 -33.60
N ALA A 273 -35.07 13.87 -32.68
CA ALA A 273 -34.84 14.05 -31.26
C ALA A 273 -34.25 12.78 -30.66
N ALA A 274 -33.42 12.96 -29.63
CA ALA A 274 -32.90 11.89 -28.82
C ALA A 274 -33.23 12.17 -27.35
N LEU A 275 -33.42 11.09 -26.60
CA LEU A 275 -33.47 11.15 -25.15
C LEU A 275 -32.65 10.01 -24.58
N MET A 276 -31.89 10.33 -23.54
CA MET A 276 -31.17 9.39 -22.73
C MET A 276 -31.64 9.55 -21.29
N VAL A 277 -32.10 8.46 -20.67
CA VAL A 277 -32.64 8.47 -19.31
C VAL A 277 -31.84 7.49 -18.46
N PRO A 278 -31.31 7.89 -17.30
CA PRO A 278 -30.66 6.97 -16.39
C PRO A 278 -31.67 5.95 -15.86
N VAL A 279 -31.25 4.69 -15.76
CA VAL A 279 -32.01 3.57 -15.18
C VAL A 279 -31.12 2.84 -14.18
N ALA A 280 -31.67 2.51 -13.02
CA ALA A 280 -30.99 1.70 -12.02
C ALA A 280 -31.20 0.21 -12.30
N LYS A 281 -30.30 -0.63 -11.79
CA LYS A 281 -30.47 -2.09 -11.80
C LYS A 281 -31.81 -2.47 -11.16
N GLY A 282 -32.60 -3.26 -11.89
CA GLY A 282 -33.95 -3.67 -11.51
C GLY A 282 -35.06 -2.76 -12.02
N ASP A 283 -34.75 -1.56 -12.53
CA ASP A 283 -35.75 -0.70 -13.16
C ASP A 283 -36.31 -1.36 -14.42
N VAL A 284 -37.62 -1.21 -14.57
CA VAL A 284 -38.35 -1.64 -15.76
C VAL A 284 -38.43 -0.47 -16.73
N TYR A 285 -37.95 -0.65 -17.96
CA TYR A 285 -37.97 0.40 -18.98
C TYR A 285 -38.50 -0.09 -20.32
N ASN A 286 -39.06 0.84 -21.10
CA ASN A 286 -39.55 0.60 -22.45
C ASN A 286 -39.34 1.86 -23.29
N ILE A 287 -38.88 1.68 -24.53
CA ILE A 287 -38.74 2.76 -25.51
C ILE A 287 -39.90 2.61 -26.51
N THR A 288 -40.80 3.59 -26.52
CA THR A 288 -42.10 3.52 -27.22
C THR A 288 -42.26 4.67 -28.20
N GLY A 289 -42.91 4.39 -29.32
CA GLY A 289 -43.19 5.40 -30.35
C GLY A 289 -43.53 4.76 -31.69
N TYR A 290 -43.59 5.59 -32.73
CA TYR A 290 -43.92 5.16 -34.10
C TYR A 290 -42.74 5.30 -35.07
N HIS A 291 -41.82 6.25 -34.82
CA HIS A 291 -40.72 6.61 -35.72
C HIS A 291 -39.37 6.62 -34.97
N ILE A 292 -39.04 5.50 -34.32
CA ILE A 292 -37.78 5.35 -33.60
C ILE A 292 -36.77 4.61 -34.49
N TYR A 293 -35.63 5.23 -34.73
CA TYR A 293 -34.54 4.68 -35.54
C TYR A 293 -33.55 3.88 -34.71
N SER A 294 -33.41 4.20 -33.43
CA SER A 294 -32.45 3.53 -32.55
C SER A 294 -32.94 3.45 -31.12
N CYS A 295 -32.84 2.26 -30.54
CA CYS A 295 -33.12 1.98 -29.14
C CYS A 295 -31.90 1.26 -28.56
N TYR A 296 -31.30 1.81 -27.51
CA TYR A 296 -30.15 1.20 -26.84
C TYR A 296 -30.33 1.18 -25.33
N PHE A 297 -29.76 0.16 -24.71
CA PHE A 297 -29.36 0.20 -23.31
C PHE A 297 -27.86 0.36 -23.25
N ILE A 298 -27.38 1.35 -22.49
CA ILE A 298 -25.96 1.67 -22.36
C ILE A 298 -25.57 1.50 -20.89
N PRO A 299 -24.80 0.46 -20.52
CA PRO A 299 -24.38 0.25 -19.13
C PRO A 299 -23.42 1.36 -18.66
N CYS A 300 -23.27 1.54 -17.35
CA CYS A 300 -22.23 2.40 -16.79
C CYS A 300 -20.88 1.67 -16.71
N LYS A 301 -19.75 2.39 -16.88
CA LYS A 301 -18.38 1.82 -16.85
C LYS A 301 -17.98 1.11 -15.55
N GLY A 302 -18.68 1.36 -14.43
CA GLY A 302 -18.45 0.71 -13.14
C GLY A 302 -19.62 -0.16 -12.65
N GLY A 303 -20.59 -0.48 -13.51
CA GLY A 303 -21.71 -1.36 -13.14
C GLY A 303 -21.25 -2.82 -13.04
N VAL A 304 -21.11 -3.33 -11.81
CA VAL A 304 -20.86 -4.75 -11.50
C VAL A 304 -22.18 -5.48 -11.23
#